data_AF-A0A945N298-F1
#
_entry.id   AF-A0A945N298-F1
#
_cell.length_a   1.000
_cell.length_b   1.000
_cell.length_c   1.000
_cell.angle_alpha   90.00
_cell.angle_beta   90.00
_cell.angle_gamma   90.00
#
_symmetry.space_group_name_H-M   'P 1'
#
loop_
_entity.id
_entity.type
_entity.pdbx_description
1 polymer ?
#
loop_
_entity_poly.entity_id
_entity_poly.type
_entity_poly.pdbx_seq_one_letter_code
_entity_poly.pdbx_strand_id
1 'polypeptide(L)' 'PSMWLFAWSVSANWAAGIGLLWIAGRIIYASAYYRDPAKRPPGMLITFAAQVILFIGALIGVGGMFI' A
#
# COMPACT_ATOMS: atom_id res chain seq x y z
N PRO A 1 -0.31 -7.02 6.25
CA PRO A 1 -1.30 -8.12 6.07
C PRO A 1 -2.11 -7.99 4.76
N SER A 2 -2.65 -6.80 4.45
CA SER A 2 -3.50 -6.57 3.25
C SER A 2 -2.84 -6.97 1.93
N MET A 3 -1.54 -6.70 1.73
CA MET A 3 -0.82 -7.08 0.51
C MET A 3 -0.89 -8.58 0.23
N TRP A 4 -0.69 -9.42 1.26
CA TRP A 4 -0.73 -10.87 1.13
C TRP A 4 -2.14 -11.38 0.85
N LEU A 5 -3.14 -10.80 1.53
CA LEU A 5 -4.53 -11.14 1.28
C LEU A 5 -4.94 -10.75 -0.14
N PHE A 6 -4.59 -9.56 -0.61
CA PHE A 6 -4.80 -9.13 -1.99
C PHE A 6 -4.09 -10.04 -3.00
N ALA A 7 -2.84 -10.43 -2.72
CA ALA A 7 -2.08 -11.31 -3.60
C ALA A 7 -2.77 -12.66 -3.80
N TRP A 8 -3.34 -13.19 -2.72
CA TRP A 8 -4.04 -14.47 -2.71
C TRP A 8 -5.45 -14.39 -3.30
N SER A 9 -6.22 -13.34 -2.98
CA SER A 9 -7.63 -13.23 -3.39
C SER A 9 -7.88 -12.47 -4.68
N VAL A 10 -6.92 -11.65 -5.15
CA VAL A 10 -7.07 -10.81 -6.34
C VAL A 10 -5.97 -11.07 -7.36
N SER A 11 -4.71 -10.73 -7.04
CA SER A 11 -3.58 -10.94 -7.96
C SER A 11 -2.24 -10.66 -7.29
N ALA A 12 -1.33 -11.63 -7.37
CA ALA A 12 0.05 -11.49 -6.87
C ALA A 12 0.85 -10.40 -7.60
N ASN A 13 0.70 -10.28 -8.93
CA ASN A 13 1.45 -9.28 -9.72
C ASN A 13 1.05 -7.85 -9.34
N TRP A 14 -0.25 -7.59 -9.18
CA TRP A 14 -0.73 -6.29 -8.73
C TRP A 14 -0.37 -6.00 -7.27
N ALA A 15 -0.43 -7.01 -6.38
CA ALA A 15 0.03 -6.87 -5.01
C ALA A 15 1.50 -6.44 -4.94
N ALA A 16 2.37 -7.08 -5.75
CA ALA A 16 3.78 -6.74 -5.85
C ALA A 16 3.99 -5.32 -6.36
N GLY A 17 3.32 -4.94 -7.45
CA GLY A 17 3.42 -3.59 -8.02
C GLY A 17 2.99 -2.48 -7.03
N ILE A 18 1.84 -2.65 -6.37
CA ILE A 18 1.35 -1.68 -5.38
C ILE A 18 2.21 -1.72 -4.10
N GLY A 19 2.74 -2.89 -3.73
CA GLY A 19 3.72 -3.03 -2.65
C GLY A 19 5.00 -2.23 -2.92
N LEU A 20 5.49 -2.23 -4.15
CA LEU A 20 6.63 -1.39 -4.55
C LEU A 20 6.31 0.11 -4.44
N LEU A 21 5.11 0.54 -4.83
CA LEU A 21 4.66 1.93 -4.63
C LEU A 21 4.62 2.31 -3.14
N TRP A 22 4.16 1.39 -2.28
CA TRP A 22 4.21 1.59 -0.83
C TRP A 22 5.65 1.78 -0.33
N ILE A 23 6.60 0.94 -0.78
CA ILE A 23 8.03 1.07 -0.41
C ILE A 23 8.59 2.42 -0.87
N ALA A 24 8.30 2.85 -2.09
CA ALA A 24 8.73 4.14 -2.61
C ALA A 24 8.19 5.30 -1.73
N GLY A 25 6.91 5.24 -1.35
CA GLY A 25 6.31 6.19 -0.40
C GLY A 25 7.04 6.23 0.95
N ARG A 26 7.44 5.08 1.49
CA ARG A 26 8.22 4.98 2.74
C ARG A 26 9.60 5.61 2.61
N ILE A 27 10.28 5.41 1.49
CA ILE A 27 11.59 6.02 1.23
C ILE A 27 11.46 7.54 1.15
N ILE A 28 10.46 8.05 0.42
CA ILE A 28 10.17 9.48 0.32
C ILE A 28 9.85 10.06 1.70
N TYR A 29 9.01 9.38 2.48
CA TYR A 29 8.66 9.80 3.83
C TYR A 29 9.88 9.91 4.73
N ALA A 30 10.72 8.86 4.77
CA ALA A 30 11.91 8.83 5.62
C ALA A 30 12.91 9.93 5.21
N SER A 31 13.19 10.05 3.91
CA SER A 31 14.10 11.09 3.38
C SER A 31 13.59 12.50 3.70
N ALA A 32 12.30 12.76 3.54
CA ALA A 32 11.71 14.04 3.89
C ALA A 32 11.79 14.30 5.40
N TYR A 33 11.48 13.30 6.22
CA TYR A 33 11.50 13.41 7.69
C TYR A 33 12.89 13.75 8.23
N TYR A 34 13.95 13.11 7.71
CA TYR A 34 15.32 13.40 8.11
C TYR A 34 15.78 14.82 7.75
N ARG A 35 15.26 15.39 6.66
CA ARG A 35 15.59 16.75 6.23
C ARG A 35 14.79 17.80 6.99
N ASP A 36 13.48 17.59 7.09
CA ASP A 36 12.54 18.47 7.77
C ASP A 36 11.28 17.66 8.12
N PRO A 37 11.01 17.41 9.42
CA PRO A 37 9.83 16.66 9.85
C PRO A 37 8.50 17.21 9.31
N ALA A 38 8.40 18.50 8.99
CA ALA A 38 7.19 19.10 8.41
C ALA A 38 6.93 18.66 6.96
N LYS A 39 7.95 18.16 6.24
CA LYS A 39 7.85 17.77 4.82
C LYS A 39 7.50 16.30 4.59
N ARG A 40 7.24 15.54 5.64
CA ARG A 40 6.83 14.12 5.57
C ARG A 40 5.45 13.83 4.92
N PRO A 41 4.47 14.76 4.78
CA PRO A 41 3.14 14.40 4.28
C PRO A 41 3.06 13.73 2.89
N PRO A 42 3.84 14.13 1.87
CA PRO A 42 3.74 13.50 0.55
C PRO A 42 4.05 11.99 0.56
N GLY A 43 5.14 11.59 1.22
CA GLY A 43 5.48 10.17 1.38
C GLY A 43 4.44 9.41 2.20
N MET A 44 3.81 10.07 3.17
CA MET A 44 2.72 9.51 3.96
C MET A 44 1.48 9.25 3.10
N LEU A 45 1.10 10.20 2.24
CA LEU A 45 -0.06 10.07 1.35
C LEU A 45 0.13 8.93 0.34
N ILE A 46 1.32 8.80 -0.25
CA ILE A 46 1.63 7.69 -1.18
C ILE A 46 1.50 6.34 -0.46
N THR A 47 2.14 6.24 0.71
CA THR A 47 2.10 5.02 1.54
C THR A 47 0.66 4.68 1.92
N PHE A 48 -0.12 5.68 2.35
CA PHE A 48 -1.50 5.51 2.77
C PHE A 48 -2.41 5.09 1.61
N ALA A 49 -2.31 5.75 0.45
CA ALA A 49 -3.08 5.39 -0.73
C ALA A 49 -2.81 3.95 -1.17
N ALA A 50 -1.53 3.55 -1.26
CA ALA A 50 -1.17 2.16 -1.59
C ALA A 50 -1.76 1.16 -0.58
N GLN A 51 -1.70 1.50 0.71
CA GLN A 51 -2.25 0.67 1.78
C GLN A 51 -3.78 0.52 1.68
N VAL A 52 -4.50 1.61 1.38
CA VAL A 52 -5.96 1.62 1.20
C VAL A 52 -6.37 0.79 -0.03
N ILE A 53 -5.67 0.94 -1.15
CA ILE A 53 -5.93 0.17 -2.37
C ILE A 53 -5.78 -1.34 -2.09
N LEU A 54 -4.68 -1.75 -1.45
CA LEU A 54 -4.45 -3.15 -1.08
C LEU A 54 -5.51 -3.65 -0.09
N PHE A 55 -5.93 -2.82 0.86
CA PHE A 55 -6.92 -3.20 1.86
C PHE A 55 -8.32 -3.38 1.27
N ILE A 56 -8.81 -2.41 0.50
CA ILE A 56 -10.12 -2.49 -0.16
C ILE A 56 -10.14 -3.65 -1.15
N GLY A 57 -9.09 -3.82 -1.96
CA GLY A 57 -9.02 -4.93 -2.89
C GLY A 57 -9.01 -6.30 -2.18
N ALA A 58 -8.28 -6.42 -1.06
CA ALA A 58 -8.32 -7.64 -0.25
C ALA A 58 -9.72 -7.91 0.33
N LEU A 59 -10.42 -6.88 0.82
CA LEU A 59 -11.79 -7.02 1.33
C LEU A 59 -12.75 -7.52 0.25
N ILE A 60 -12.69 -6.93 -0.95
CA ILE A 60 -13.54 -7.34 -2.07
C ILE A 60 -13.21 -8.77 -2.51
N GLY A 61 -11.92 -9.08 -2.70
CA GLY A 61 -11.48 -10.40 -3.16
C GLY A 61 -11.84 -11.50 -2.16
N VAL A 62 -11.61 -11.27 -0.86
CA VAL A 62 -11.97 -12.24 0.18
C VAL A 62 -13.49 -12.33 0.34
N GLY A 63 -14.22 -11.21 0.34
CA GLY A 63 -15.67 -11.22 0.45
C GLY A 63 -16.35 -11.96 -0.70
N GLY A 64 -15.82 -11.84 -1.92
CA GLY A 64 -16.31 -12.55 -3.10
C GLY A 64 -16.06 -14.06 -3.09
N MET A 65 -15.25 -14.59 -2.18
CA MET A 65 -15.02 -16.04 -2.06
C MET A 65 -16.12 -16.78 -1.28
N PHE A 66 -16.97 -16.04 -0.56
CA PHE A 66 -18.02 -16.61 0.30
C PHE A 66 -19.42 -16.54 -0.32
N ILE A 67 -19.52 -16.02 -1.54
CA ILE A 67 -20.76 -15.90 -2.32
C ILE A 67 -20.64 -16.86 -3.50
#